data_AF-A0A356KTL9-F1
#
_entry.id   AF-A0A356KTL9-F1
#
_cell.length_a   1.000
_cell.length_b   1.000
_cell.length_c   1.000
_cell.angle_alpha   90.00
_cell.angle_beta   90.00
_cell.angle_gamma   90.00
#
_symmetry.space_group_name_H-M   'P 1'
#
loop_
_entity.id
_entity.type
_entity.pdbx_description
1 polymer ?
#
loop_
_entity_poly.entity_id
_entity_poly.type
_entity_poly.pdbx_seq_one_letter_code
_entity_poly.pdbx_strand_id
1 'polypeptide(L)'
;MNSSCEEIGPLVEAFLDGLLSADEAALVDAHLAVCEACAATPSAEFADLLEDYGCQPDVVASAGRWRSVLPPRRAPGPRIPSILWAAVAAALLVGIGLAAFQSVGGSPSDPQQPRGEVYGSSSPHGAYLSPAAEVVSRTERGPSVTILSEGDVRLEPEDESK
;
A
#
# COMPACT_ATOMS: atom_id res chain seq x y z
N MET A 1 -14.33 -17.48 1.01
CA MET A 1 -14.79 -17.79 2.38
C MET A 1 -15.90 -16.81 2.66
N ASN A 2 -17.14 -17.29 2.82
CA ASN A 2 -18.26 -16.41 3.13
C ASN A 2 -18.30 -16.29 4.65
N SER A 3 -17.76 -15.19 5.19
CA SER A 3 -17.91 -14.84 6.61
C SER A 3 -19.39 -14.71 6.95
N SER A 4 -19.76 -15.13 8.15
CA SER A 4 -21.15 -15.03 8.61
C SER A 4 -21.53 -13.56 8.84
N CYS A 5 -22.82 -13.24 8.76
CA CYS A 5 -23.29 -11.88 9.01
C CYS A 5 -22.98 -11.41 10.45
N GLU A 6 -22.94 -12.34 11.42
CA GLU A 6 -22.58 -12.06 12.82
C GLU A 6 -21.13 -11.59 12.96
N GLU A 7 -20.20 -12.20 12.21
CA GLU A 7 -18.79 -11.78 12.21
C GLU A 7 -18.59 -10.41 11.53
N ILE A 8 -19.40 -10.12 10.51
CA ILE A 8 -19.28 -8.89 9.72
C ILE A 8 -19.90 -7.70 10.43
N GLY A 9 -20.95 -7.89 11.24
CA GLY A 9 -21.69 -6.81 11.90
C GLY A 9 -20.79 -5.74 12.56
N PRO A 10 -19.91 -6.11 13.51
CA PRO A 10 -19.01 -5.17 14.16
C PRO A 10 -18.01 -4.50 13.20
N LEU A 11 -17.62 -5.21 12.14
CA LEU A 11 -16.70 -4.69 11.13
C LEU A 11 -17.38 -3.67 10.22
N VAL A 12 -18.71 -3.72 10.02
CA VAL A 12 -19.43 -2.72 9.22
C VAL A 12 -19.36 -1.34 9.88
N GLU A 13 -19.52 -1.25 11.20
CA GLU A 13 -19.41 0.02 11.93
C GLU A 13 -18.00 0.61 11.78
N ALA A 14 -16.96 -0.18 12.08
CA ALA A 14 -15.57 0.22 11.88
C ALA A 14 -15.24 0.55 10.40
N PHE A 15 -15.92 -0.10 9.44
CA PHE A 15 -15.78 0.17 8.02
C PHE A 15 -16.34 1.54 7.64
N LEU A 16 -17.48 1.95 8.22
CA LEU A 16 -18.09 3.27 8.01
C LEU A 16 -17.20 4.38 8.58
N ASP A 17 -16.64 4.17 9.77
CA ASP A 17 -15.69 5.09 10.40
C ASP A 17 -14.32 5.15 9.71
N GLY A 18 -14.03 4.18 8.83
CA GLY A 18 -12.76 4.09 8.12
C GLY A 18 -11.59 3.63 8.99
N LEU A 19 -11.88 2.90 10.06
CA LEU A 19 -10.90 2.39 11.02
C LEU A 19 -10.32 1.02 10.63
N LEU A 20 -10.91 0.33 9.66
CA LEU A 20 -10.44 -0.98 9.20
C LEU A 20 -9.13 -0.90 8.41
N SER A 21 -8.33 -1.96 8.52
CA SER A 21 -7.22 -2.21 7.61
C SER A 21 -7.72 -2.45 6.18
N ALA A 22 -6.81 -2.38 5.20
CA ALA A 22 -7.16 -2.58 3.79
C ALA A 22 -7.74 -3.99 3.53
N ASP A 23 -7.24 -5.01 4.21
CA ASP A 23 -7.67 -6.40 4.04
C ASP A 23 -9.06 -6.63 4.64
N GLU A 24 -9.32 -6.10 5.84
CA GLU A 24 -10.64 -6.17 6.49
C GLU A 24 -11.68 -5.35 5.72
N ALA A 25 -11.30 -4.17 5.23
CA ALA A 25 -12.17 -3.35 4.41
C ALA A 25 -12.56 -4.06 3.11
N ALA A 26 -11.62 -4.76 2.47
CA ALA A 26 -11.90 -5.57 1.28
C ALA A 26 -12.84 -6.75 1.59
N LEU A 27 -12.71 -7.35 2.78
CA LEU A 27 -13.57 -8.44 3.24
C LEU A 27 -15.01 -7.94 3.45
N VAL A 28 -15.19 -6.84 4.18
CA VAL A 28 -16.52 -6.22 4.38
C VAL A 28 -17.13 -5.79 3.04
N ASP A 29 -16.36 -5.16 2.16
CA ASP A 29 -16.84 -4.73 0.84
C ASP A 29 -17.26 -5.91 -0.06
N ALA A 30 -16.54 -7.04 0.03
CA ALA A 30 -16.93 -8.27 -0.65
C ALA A 30 -18.21 -8.87 -0.08
N HIS A 31 -18.41 -8.82 1.24
CA HIS A 31 -19.63 -9.30 1.89
C HIS A 31 -20.84 -8.43 1.53
N LEU A 32 -20.71 -7.11 1.62
CA LEU A 32 -21.77 -6.15 1.27
C LEU A 32 -22.16 -6.23 -0.21
N ALA A 33 -21.27 -6.69 -1.09
CA ALA A 33 -21.58 -6.91 -2.51
C ALA A 33 -22.49 -8.12 -2.76
N VAL A 34 -22.59 -9.06 -1.81
CA VAL A 34 -23.34 -10.32 -1.97
C VAL A 34 -24.54 -10.41 -1.00
N CYS A 35 -24.44 -9.80 0.18
CA CYS A 35 -25.45 -9.87 1.22
C CYS A 35 -26.32 -8.61 1.22
N GLU A 36 -27.51 -8.69 0.60
CA GLU A 36 -28.47 -7.58 0.57
C GLU A 36 -28.94 -7.15 1.97
N ALA A 37 -29.06 -8.09 2.92
CA ALA A 37 -29.47 -7.78 4.29
C ALA A 37 -28.45 -6.87 5.00
N CYS A 38 -27.15 -7.21 4.91
CA CYS A 38 -26.09 -6.37 5.48
C CYS A 38 -25.93 -5.05 4.71
N ALA A 39 -26.16 -5.05 3.39
CA ALA A 39 -26.14 -3.82 2.59
C ALA A 39 -27.32 -2.88 2.89
N ALA A 40 -28.46 -3.43 3.28
CA ALA A 40 -29.68 -2.69 3.60
C ALA A 40 -29.79 -2.27 5.07
N THR A 41 -28.82 -2.66 5.92
CA THR A 41 -28.78 -2.26 7.32
C THR A 41 -27.84 -1.06 7.44
N PRO A 42 -28.30 0.19 7.25
CA PRO A 42 -27.57 1.31 7.84
C PRO A 42 -27.54 1.02 9.34
N SER A 43 -26.37 1.10 9.99
CA SER A 43 -26.36 1.03 11.44
C SER A 43 -27.36 2.06 11.95
N ALA A 44 -28.16 1.70 12.96
CA ALA A 44 -29.25 2.55 13.43
C ALA A 44 -28.73 3.96 13.78
N GLU A 45 -27.50 4.04 14.30
CA GLU A 45 -26.79 5.28 14.58
C GLU A 45 -26.53 6.15 13.33
N PHE A 46 -26.26 5.52 12.18
CA PHE A 46 -26.09 6.23 10.91
C PHE A 46 -27.41 6.74 10.34
N ALA A 47 -28.51 6.01 10.57
CA ALA A 47 -29.84 6.46 10.19
C ALA A 47 -30.23 7.72 10.98
N ASP A 48 -29.96 7.75 12.29
CA ASP A 48 -30.17 8.92 13.14
C ASP A 48 -29.33 10.12 12.69
N LEU A 49 -28.04 9.89 12.37
CA LEU A 49 -27.16 10.93 11.81
C LEU A 49 -27.69 11.48 10.48
N LEU A 50 -28.13 10.62 9.56
CA LEU A 50 -28.70 11.03 8.27
C LEU A 50 -29.96 11.89 8.45
N GLU A 51 -30.80 11.56 9.43
CA GLU A 51 -31.99 12.33 9.79
C GLU A 51 -31.61 13.73 10.31
N ASP A 52 -30.58 13.82 11.15
CA ASP A 52 -30.05 15.08 11.69
C ASP A 52 -29.44 15.98 10.58
N TYR A 53 -28.86 15.37 9.55
CA TYR A 53 -28.39 16.07 8.34
C TYR A 53 -29.50 16.35 7.30
N GLY A 54 -30.75 15.96 7.56
CA GLY A 54 -31.89 16.18 6.68
C GLY A 54 -31.83 15.38 5.37
N CYS A 55 -31.03 14.32 5.32
CA CYS A 55 -30.97 13.41 4.19
C CYS A 55 -32.12 12.39 4.29
N GLN A 56 -33.10 12.47 3.39
CA GLN A 56 -34.19 11.50 3.41
C GLN A 56 -33.68 10.06 3.16
N PRO A 57 -34.11 9.09 3.99
CA PRO A 57 -33.66 7.70 3.91
C PRO A 57 -34.09 6.98 2.62
N ASP A 58 -35.14 7.45 1.95
CA ASP A 58 -35.63 6.88 0.68
C ASP A 58 -34.63 7.02 -0.48
N VAL A 59 -33.74 8.02 -0.41
CA VAL A 59 -32.66 8.20 -1.41
C VAL A 59 -31.53 7.18 -1.20
N VAL A 60 -31.40 6.64 0.02
CA VAL A 60 -30.36 5.70 0.42
C VAL A 60 -30.80 4.25 0.16
N ALA A 61 -32.07 3.93 0.41
CA ALA A 61 -32.62 2.58 0.23
C ALA A 61 -32.79 2.15 -1.24
N SER A 62 -33.06 3.10 -2.15
CA SER A 62 -33.15 2.83 -3.60
C SER A 62 -31.78 2.74 -4.29
N ALA A 63 -30.72 3.01 -3.56
CA ALA A 63 -29.38 3.10 -4.07
C ALA A 63 -28.59 1.82 -3.74
N GLY A 64 -28.61 0.83 -4.64
CA GLY A 64 -27.40 0.04 -4.94
C GLY A 64 -26.24 0.90 -5.50
N ARG A 65 -26.28 2.22 -5.23
CA ARG A 65 -25.54 3.34 -5.81
C ARG A 65 -24.83 4.17 -4.74
N TRP A 66 -24.94 3.86 -3.45
CA TRP A 66 -24.17 4.55 -2.41
C TRP A 66 -22.66 4.47 -2.68
N ARG A 67 -22.19 3.37 -3.31
CA ARG A 67 -20.82 3.25 -3.86
C ARG A 67 -20.42 4.36 -4.84
N SER A 68 -21.37 4.98 -5.53
CA SER A 68 -21.11 6.09 -6.48
C SER A 68 -21.19 7.48 -5.85
N VAL A 69 -21.82 7.60 -4.67
CA VAL A 69 -21.93 8.87 -3.93
C VAL A 69 -20.76 9.04 -2.97
N LEU A 70 -20.28 7.93 -2.40
CA LEU A 70 -19.02 7.96 -1.67
C LEU A 70 -17.91 8.29 -2.67
N PRO A 71 -17.12 9.36 -2.44
CA PRO A 71 -15.97 9.64 -3.29
C PRO A 71 -15.11 8.39 -3.33
N PRO A 72 -14.54 8.01 -4.50
CA PRO A 72 -13.70 6.83 -4.60
C PRO A 72 -12.66 6.92 -3.50
N ARG A 73 -12.75 6.01 -2.51
CA ARG A 73 -11.81 5.95 -1.39
C ARG A 73 -10.45 5.84 -2.06
N ARG A 74 -9.67 6.92 -2.00
CA ARG A 74 -8.25 6.83 -2.28
C ARG A 74 -7.77 5.88 -1.20
N ALA A 75 -7.57 4.62 -1.55
CA ALA A 75 -6.88 3.67 -0.71
C ALA A 75 -5.71 4.45 -0.11
N PRO A 76 -5.50 4.40 1.22
CA PRO A 76 -4.37 5.08 1.82
C PRO A 76 -3.13 4.53 1.12
N GLY A 77 -2.68 5.25 0.09
CA GLY A 77 -1.50 4.90 -0.66
C GLY A 77 -0.40 4.84 0.39
N PRO A 78 0.57 3.93 0.24
CA PRO A 78 1.68 3.86 1.18
C PRO A 78 2.18 5.29 1.33
N ARG A 79 1.95 5.88 2.50
CA ARG A 79 2.39 7.24 2.77
C ARG A 79 3.89 7.10 2.90
N ILE A 80 4.58 7.14 1.77
CA ILE A 80 6.03 7.15 1.73
C ILE A 80 6.39 8.36 2.58
N PRO A 81 6.95 8.16 3.79
CA PRO A 81 7.27 9.28 4.66
C PRO A 81 8.12 10.25 3.86
N SER A 82 7.88 11.55 4.00
CA SER A 82 8.63 12.60 3.28
C SER A 82 10.15 12.43 3.42
N ILE A 83 10.59 11.78 4.49
CA ILE A 83 11.99 11.39 4.75
C ILE A 83 12.55 10.45 3.67
N LEU A 84 11.77 9.50 3.17
CA LEU A 84 12.21 8.58 2.10
C LEU A 84 12.46 9.34 0.79
N TRP A 85 11.65 10.35 0.48
CA TRP A 85 11.90 11.24 -0.66
C TRP A 85 13.15 12.08 -0.48
N ALA A 86 13.41 12.59 0.73
CA ALA A 86 14.63 13.32 1.04
C ALA A 86 15.89 12.45 0.87
N ALA A 87 15.83 11.17 1.24
CA ALA A 87 16.94 10.22 1.07
C ALA A 87 17.26 9.98 -0.42
N VAL A 88 16.23 9.83 -1.27
CA VAL A 88 16.41 9.67 -2.71
C VAL A 88 17.04 10.92 -3.34
N ALA A 89 16.58 12.11 -2.96
CA ALA A 89 17.15 13.38 -3.45
C ALA A 89 18.62 13.55 -3.01
N ALA A 90 18.95 13.20 -1.77
CA ALA A 90 20.32 13.25 -1.27
C ALA A 90 21.25 12.28 -2.02
N ALA A 91 20.80 11.04 -2.27
CA ALA A 91 21.56 10.05 -3.03
C ALA A 91 21.85 10.51 -4.47
N LEU A 92 20.87 11.12 -5.13
CA LEU A 92 21.03 11.71 -6.47
C LEU A 92 22.07 12.84 -6.49
N LEU A 93 22.02 13.76 -5.52
CA LEU A 93 22.99 14.85 -5.41
C LEU A 93 24.42 14.34 -5.17
N VAL A 94 24.58 13.33 -4.30
CA VAL A 94 25.88 12.70 -4.05
C VAL A 94 26.42 12.02 -5.32
N GLY A 95 25.57 11.28 -6.04
CA GLY A 95 25.95 10.64 -7.30
C GLY A 95 26.41 11.64 -8.37
N ILE A 96 25.66 12.74 -8.55
CA ILE A 96 26.02 13.81 -9.50
C ILE A 96 27.35 14.47 -9.09
N GLY A 97 27.54 14.74 -7.79
CA GLY A 97 28.77 15.33 -7.27
C GLY A 97 29.99 14.43 -7.51
N LEU A 98 29.88 13.12 -7.27
CA LEU A 98 30.96 12.17 -7.52
C LEU A 98 31.31 12.05 -9.01
N ALA A 99 30.31 12.05 -9.89
CA ALA A 99 30.54 12.00 -11.34
C ALA A 99 31.28 13.26 -11.85
N ALA A 100 30.91 14.44 -11.34
CA ALA A 100 31.59 15.69 -11.67
C ALA A 100 33.05 15.70 -11.17
N PHE A 101 33.31 15.17 -9.96
CA PHE A 101 34.65 15.15 -9.37
C PHE A 101 35.63 14.28 -10.17
N GLN A 102 35.19 13.10 -10.65
CA GLN A 102 36.04 12.23 -11.47
C GLN A 102 36.41 12.85 -12.81
N SER A 103 35.59 13.77 -13.33
CA SER A 103 35.86 14.48 -14.58
C SER A 103 36.96 15.54 -14.43
N VAL A 104 37.13 16.12 -13.24
CA VAL A 104 38.12 17.18 -12.97
C VAL A 104 39.49 16.59 -12.62
N GLY A 105 39.55 15.38 -12.08
CA GLY A 105 40.78 14.64 -11.80
C GLY A 105 41.49 14.06 -13.04
N GLY A 106 41.23 14.62 -14.22
CA GLY A 106 41.86 14.22 -15.48
C GLY A 106 43.36 14.07 -15.31
N SER A 107 43.83 12.86 -15.59
CA SER A 107 45.20 12.39 -15.43
C SER A 107 46.22 13.44 -15.89
N PRO A 108 47.27 13.75 -15.10
CA PRO A 108 48.36 14.58 -15.58
C PRO A 108 48.86 13.97 -16.88
N SER A 109 48.82 14.78 -17.94
CA SER A 109 49.22 14.42 -19.29
C SER A 109 50.57 13.73 -19.26
N ASP A 110 50.56 12.42 -19.49
CA ASP A 110 51.77 11.63 -19.66
C ASP A 110 52.52 12.22 -20.86
N PRO A 111 53.75 12.73 -20.70
CA PRO A 111 54.49 13.33 -21.79
C PRO A 111 54.71 12.30 -22.89
N GLN A 112 54.11 12.56 -24.06
CA GLN A 112 54.26 11.87 -25.33
C GLN A 112 55.53 11.01 -25.42
N GLN A 113 55.37 9.71 -25.21
CA GLN A 113 56.36 8.75 -25.67
C GLN A 113 56.18 8.60 -27.19
N PRO A 114 57.20 8.88 -28.02
CA PRO A 114 57.10 8.80 -29.47
C PRO A 114 56.77 7.36 -29.88
N ARG A 115 55.61 7.22 -30.51
CA ARG A 115 54.98 5.98 -30.95
C ARG A 115 55.75 5.46 -32.16
N GLY A 116 56.55 4.40 -31.95
CA GLY A 116 57.06 3.57 -33.03
C GLY A 116 55.89 2.89 -33.74
N GLU A 117 55.76 3.14 -35.04
CA GLU A 117 54.83 2.45 -35.93
C GLU A 117 55.19 0.97 -35.97
N VAL A 118 54.32 0.12 -35.41
CA VAL A 118 54.30 -1.31 -35.73
C VAL A 118 52.99 -1.59 -36.44
N TYR A 119 53.09 -1.61 -37.77
CA TYR A 119 52.12 -2.26 -38.66
C TYR A 119 52.04 -3.74 -38.30
N GLY A 120 50.85 -4.23 -37.99
CA GLY A 120 50.57 -5.66 -37.80
C GLY A 120 49.09 -5.87 -37.57
N SER A 121 48.35 -6.10 -38.66
CA SER A 121 47.85 -7.43 -39.02
C SER A 121 46.52 -7.78 -38.35
N SER A 122 45.46 -7.57 -39.12
CA SER A 122 44.25 -8.38 -39.23
C SER A 122 44.16 -9.66 -38.37
N SER A 123 43.05 -9.80 -37.63
CA SER A 123 42.06 -10.83 -38.01
C SER A 123 40.70 -10.64 -37.30
N PRO A 124 39.59 -10.92 -38.02
CA PRO A 124 38.24 -11.00 -37.47
C PRO A 124 37.90 -12.45 -37.04
N HIS A 125 36.82 -12.58 -36.25
CA HIS A 125 36.07 -13.79 -35.87
C HIS A 125 36.18 -14.26 -34.42
N GLY A 126 35.00 -14.60 -33.88
CA GLY A 126 34.83 -15.36 -32.64
C GLY A 126 33.74 -14.77 -31.75
N ALA A 127 32.47 -15.00 -32.08
CA ALA A 127 31.59 -15.92 -31.32
C ALA A 127 31.08 -15.30 -30.00
N TYR A 128 29.87 -14.73 -30.00
CA TYR A 128 28.66 -15.42 -29.50
C TYR A 128 28.93 -16.32 -28.30
N LEU A 129 28.71 -15.81 -27.09
CA LEU A 129 28.06 -16.56 -26.01
C LEU A 129 27.30 -15.58 -25.10
N SER A 130 25.98 -15.56 -25.31
CA SER A 130 25.00 -15.19 -24.30
C SER A 130 24.96 -16.31 -23.24
N PRO A 131 24.81 -15.97 -21.95
CA PRO A 131 23.84 -16.75 -21.19
C PRO A 131 22.96 -15.91 -20.25
N ALA A 132 21.69 -16.31 -20.30
CA ALA A 132 20.77 -16.52 -19.20
C ALA A 132 20.42 -15.31 -18.31
N ALA A 133 19.22 -14.78 -18.59
CA ALA A 133 18.38 -14.16 -17.59
C ALA A 133 18.13 -15.14 -16.44
N GLU A 134 18.65 -14.82 -15.25
CA GLU A 134 18.31 -15.51 -14.01
C GLU A 134 17.04 -14.88 -13.46
N VAL A 135 15.93 -15.55 -13.76
CA VAL A 135 14.57 -15.21 -13.31
C VAL A 135 14.36 -15.76 -11.91
N VAL A 136 14.14 -14.83 -10.97
CA VAL A 136 13.17 -14.86 -9.87
C VAL A 136 12.98 -16.16 -9.09
N SER A 137 13.31 -16.11 -7.79
CA SER A 137 12.52 -16.76 -6.74
C SER A 137 12.66 -15.96 -5.43
N ARG A 138 11.77 -14.98 -5.27
CA ARG A 138 11.59 -14.21 -4.04
C ARG A 138 10.67 -15.03 -3.13
N THR A 139 11.24 -15.74 -2.15
CA THR A 139 10.48 -16.45 -1.11
C THR A 139 10.06 -15.44 -0.05
N GLU A 140 8.81 -14.98 -0.13
CA GLU A 140 8.22 -14.13 0.89
C GLU A 140 7.93 -14.96 2.15
N ARG A 141 8.73 -14.69 3.19
CA ARG A 141 8.57 -15.23 4.53
C ARG A 141 7.55 -14.34 5.24
N GLY A 142 6.29 -14.77 5.29
CA GLY A 142 5.20 -14.04 5.95
C GLY A 142 5.42 -13.90 7.47
N PRO A 143 4.95 -12.80 8.09
CA PRO A 143 5.07 -12.59 9.53
C PRO A 143 4.12 -13.50 10.31
N SER A 144 4.67 -14.18 11.32
CA SER A 144 3.92 -14.90 12.34
C SER A 144 3.19 -13.89 13.22
N VAL A 145 1.86 -13.84 13.11
CA VAL A 145 1.00 -13.06 14.01
C VAL A 145 0.73 -13.90 15.26
N THR A 146 1.29 -13.47 16.39
CA THR A 146 0.96 -14.01 17.70
C THR A 146 -0.25 -13.23 18.22
N ILE A 147 -1.43 -13.86 18.21
CA ILE A 147 -2.64 -13.29 18.80
C ILE A 147 -2.51 -13.39 20.32
N LEU A 148 -2.40 -12.25 21.00
CA LEU A 148 -2.56 -12.14 22.44
C LEU A 148 -4.05 -12.07 22.73
N SER A 149 -4.60 -13.09 23.41
CA SER A 149 -5.96 -13.08 23.94
C SER A 149 -6.12 -11.96 24.97
N GLU A 150 -6.94 -10.96 24.65
CA GLU A 150 -7.38 -9.96 25.61
C GLU A 150 -8.39 -10.57 26.59
N GLY A 151 -8.09 -10.39 27.87
CA GLY A 151 -8.89 -10.88 28.98
C GLY A 151 -10.12 -10.01 29.23
N ASP A 152 -11.27 -10.68 29.22
CA ASP A 152 -12.40 -10.57 30.14
C ASP A 152 -12.44 -9.30 31.03
N VAL A 153 -13.06 -8.23 30.54
CA VAL A 153 -13.47 -7.08 31.36
C VAL A 153 -14.89 -7.34 31.85
N ARG A 154 -15.00 -7.84 33.08
CA ARG A 154 -16.25 -7.99 33.82
C ARG A 154 -16.63 -6.64 34.42
N LEU A 155 -17.63 -5.97 33.84
CA LEU A 155 -18.26 -4.78 34.43
C LEU A 155 -19.25 -5.24 35.51
N GLU A 156 -19.02 -4.84 36.77
CA GLU A 156 -20.00 -5.00 37.84
C GLU A 156 -21.06 -3.90 37.75
N PRO A 157 -22.35 -4.21 37.98
CA PRO A 157 -23.41 -3.23 37.98
C PRO A 157 -23.34 -2.36 39.24
N GLU A 158 -23.37 -1.04 39.04
CA GLU A 158 -23.52 -0.07 40.13
C GLU A 158 -24.93 -0.17 40.71
N ASP A 159 -24.99 -0.53 41.99
CA ASP A 159 -26.18 -0.68 42.82
C ASP A 159 -26.77 0.72 43.10
N GLU A 160 -27.85 1.05 42.40
CA GLU A 160 -28.63 2.27 42.59
C GLU A 160 -29.50 2.11 43.85
N SER A 161 -28.90 2.40 45.00
CA SER A 161 -29.60 2.41 46.30
C SER A 161 -30.43 3.69 46.49
N LYS A 162 -31.71 3.41 46.79
CA LYS A 162 -32.87 4.25 47.04
C LYS A 162 -32.80 5.12 48.31
#